data_AF-A0A2P6QPD4-F1
#
_entry.id   AF-A0A2P6QPD4-F1
#
_cell.length_a   1.000
_cell.length_b   1.000
_cell.length_c   1.000
_cell.angle_alpha   90.00
_cell.angle_beta   90.00
_cell.angle_gamma   90.00
#
_symmetry.space_group_name_H-M   'P 1'
#
loop_
_entity.id
_entity.type
_entity.pdbx_description
1 polymer ?
#
loop_
_entity_poly.entity_id
_entity_poly.type
_entity_poly.pdbx_seq_one_letter_code
_entity_poly.pdbx_strand_id
1 'polypeptide(L)'
;MANQAAHSSSSTDHYAYEVFLSFRGQDTRSNFTSHLHNALHQKGIKAFIDDELPRGEEISQELLKAIEDSKISIIVFSQNYASSRWCLDELVKILQCRKSNRQTVRPVFYKVDPSDVRHQTGAFGAGFAKLDECKYKDSLGKWKAALSKAASLSGWTFSHAKNESKFINEIVNELSDQVLNCSYDLDVA
;
A
#
# COMPACT_ATOMS: atom_id res chain seq x y z
N MET A 1 24.18 17.65 46.20
CA MET A 1 24.21 16.67 45.10
C MET A 1 22.77 16.28 44.82
N ALA A 2 22.15 16.88 43.80
CA ALA A 2 20.79 16.55 43.38
C ALA A 2 20.88 15.61 42.18
N ASN A 3 20.35 14.41 42.34
CA ASN A 3 20.33 13.36 41.32
C ASN A 3 19.19 13.70 40.34
N GLN A 4 19.53 14.15 39.14
CA GLN A 4 18.57 14.29 38.04
C GLN A 4 18.36 12.92 37.41
N ALA A 5 17.16 12.36 37.58
CA ALA A 5 16.71 11.22 36.80
C ALA A 5 16.56 11.67 35.34
N ALA A 6 17.39 11.12 34.46
CA ALA A 6 17.22 11.26 33.03
C ALA A 6 15.97 10.47 32.63
N HIS A 7 14.90 11.17 32.27
CA HIS A 7 13.81 10.58 31.52
C HIS A 7 14.37 10.15 30.16
N SER A 8 14.53 8.85 29.96
CA SER A 8 14.73 8.31 28.62
C SER A 8 13.46 8.58 27.82
N SER A 9 13.50 9.57 26.94
CA SER A 9 12.49 9.69 25.90
C SER A 9 12.63 8.46 25.01
N SER A 10 11.73 7.49 25.19
CA SER A 10 11.49 6.45 24.18
C SER A 10 11.32 7.16 22.85
N SER A 11 12.17 6.83 21.88
CA SER A 11 12.03 7.33 20.52
C SER A 11 10.85 6.60 19.89
N THR A 12 9.64 7.09 20.19
CA THR A 12 8.42 6.63 19.54
C THR A 12 8.57 6.95 18.06
N ASP A 13 8.86 5.92 17.27
CA ASP A 13 9.03 6.01 15.84
C ASP A 13 7.80 6.75 15.25
N HIS A 14 8.03 7.97 14.75
CA HIS A 14 7.02 9.01 14.50
C HIS A 14 6.15 8.74 13.24
N TYR A 15 5.59 7.54 13.10
CA TYR A 15 4.66 7.26 12.02
C TYR A 15 3.30 7.86 12.35
N ALA A 16 2.79 8.71 11.45
CA ALA A 16 1.44 9.26 11.57
C ALA A 16 0.38 8.18 11.32
N TYR A 17 0.73 7.12 10.56
CA TYR A 17 -0.15 6.01 10.22
C TYR A 17 0.58 4.67 10.33
N GLU A 18 -0.16 3.61 10.64
CA GLU A 18 0.38 2.26 10.67
C GLU A 18 0.26 1.60 9.29
N VAL A 19 -0.81 1.92 8.56
CA VAL A 19 -1.08 1.38 7.22
C VAL A 19 -1.39 2.50 6.23
N PHE A 20 -0.81 2.43 5.04
CA PHE A 20 -1.21 3.18 3.86
C PHE A 20 -1.90 2.25 2.87
N LEU A 21 -3.07 2.63 2.35
CA LEU A 21 -3.82 1.87 1.35
C LEU A 21 -3.75 2.56 -0.02
N SER A 22 -3.00 1.98 -0.97
CA SER A 22 -3.05 2.35 -2.40
C SER A 22 -3.96 1.38 -3.15
N PHE A 23 -4.89 1.90 -3.94
CA PHE A 23 -5.87 1.09 -4.65
C PHE A 23 -6.43 1.88 -5.84
N ARG A 24 -7.05 1.15 -6.78
CA ARG A 24 -7.86 1.79 -7.82
C ARG A 24 -9.26 2.06 -7.29
N GLY A 25 -9.60 3.32 -7.11
CA GLY A 25 -10.86 3.77 -6.54
C GLY A 25 -12.08 3.37 -7.38
N GLN A 26 -11.96 3.41 -8.71
CA GLN A 26 -13.01 2.92 -9.62
C GLN A 26 -13.36 1.44 -9.38
N ASP A 27 -12.39 0.62 -8.96
CA ASP A 27 -12.59 -0.81 -8.82
C ASP A 27 -13.06 -1.18 -7.41
N THR A 28 -12.46 -0.56 -6.38
CA THR A 28 -12.52 -1.10 -5.01
C THR A 28 -12.94 -0.13 -3.91
N ARG A 29 -13.11 1.18 -4.20
CA ARG A 29 -13.37 2.21 -3.18
C ARG A 29 -14.55 1.87 -2.27
N SER A 30 -15.71 1.61 -2.87
CA SER A 30 -16.98 1.42 -2.14
C SER A 30 -17.24 -0.04 -1.74
N ASN A 31 -16.31 -0.95 -2.00
CA ASN A 31 -16.47 -2.38 -1.73
C ASN A 31 -15.30 -2.92 -0.88
N PHE A 32 -14.37 -3.65 -1.48
CA PHE A 32 -13.27 -4.32 -0.80
C PHE A 32 -12.43 -3.35 0.05
N THR A 33 -12.04 -2.20 -0.49
CA THR A 33 -11.15 -1.27 0.22
C THR A 33 -11.85 -0.56 1.37
N SER A 34 -13.12 -0.14 1.21
CA SER A 34 -13.88 0.44 2.33
C SER A 34 -14.07 -0.56 3.47
N HIS A 35 -14.34 -1.82 3.16
CA HIS A 35 -14.47 -2.88 4.16
C HIS A 35 -13.13 -3.20 4.83
N LEU A 36 -12.03 -3.27 4.07
CA LEU A 36 -10.69 -3.46 4.61
C LEU A 36 -10.31 -2.31 5.56
N HIS A 37 -10.53 -1.07 5.13
CA HIS A 37 -10.27 0.12 5.94
C HIS A 37 -11.09 0.11 7.24
N ASN A 38 -12.39 -0.21 7.17
CA ASN A 38 -13.22 -0.33 8.36
C ASN A 38 -12.76 -1.47 9.29
N ALA A 39 -12.34 -2.62 8.76
CA ALA A 39 -11.84 -3.73 9.57
C ALA A 39 -10.51 -3.39 10.26
N LEU A 40 -9.60 -2.67 9.58
CA LEU A 40 -8.38 -2.13 10.20
C LEU A 40 -8.73 -1.18 11.36
N HIS A 41 -9.67 -0.26 11.14
CA HIS A 41 -10.14 0.67 12.16
C HIS A 41 -10.74 -0.04 13.38
N GLN A 42 -11.59 -1.05 13.16
CA GLN A 42 -12.18 -1.87 14.23
C GLN A 42 -11.13 -2.62 15.06
N LYS A 43 -9.94 -2.85 14.50
CA LYS A 43 -8.79 -3.46 15.17
C LYS A 43 -7.83 -2.45 15.79
N GLY A 44 -8.19 -1.17 15.77
CA GLY A 44 -7.37 -0.09 16.32
C GLY A 44 -6.18 0.31 15.43
N ILE A 45 -6.09 -0.22 14.21
CA ILE A 45 -5.00 0.09 13.29
C ILE A 45 -5.32 1.39 12.55
N LYS A 46 -4.48 2.40 12.72
CA LYS A 46 -4.63 3.71 12.08
C LYS A 46 -4.17 3.63 10.63
N ALA A 47 -5.13 3.60 9.71
CA ALA A 47 -4.86 3.54 8.27
C ALA A 47 -5.12 4.90 7.57
N PHE A 48 -4.27 5.24 6.60
CA PHE A 48 -4.53 6.26 5.60
C PHE A 48 -5.05 5.59 4.33
N ILE A 49 -6.08 6.19 3.71
CA ILE A 49 -6.68 5.72 2.46
C ILE A 49 -6.41 6.74 1.35
N ASP A 50 -5.79 6.32 0.24
CA ASP A 50 -5.73 7.16 -0.95
C ASP A 50 -7.11 7.20 -1.62
N ASP A 51 -7.95 8.17 -1.25
CA ASP A 51 -9.32 8.22 -1.74
C ASP A 51 -9.43 8.61 -3.24
N GLU A 52 -8.33 8.68 -4.02
CA GLU A 52 -8.31 9.04 -5.45
C GLU A 52 -9.38 10.10 -5.82
N LEU A 53 -9.57 11.12 -4.95
CA LEU A 53 -10.45 12.24 -5.27
C LEU A 53 -9.90 12.88 -6.55
N PRO A 54 -10.70 13.63 -7.34
CA PRO A 54 -10.21 14.33 -8.52
C PRO A 54 -9.28 15.49 -8.11
N ARG A 55 -8.16 15.14 -7.48
CA ARG A 55 -6.97 15.95 -7.31
C ARG A 55 -6.24 15.86 -8.65
N GLY A 56 -5.71 17.00 -9.09
CA GLY A 56 -5.14 17.16 -10.44
C GLY A 56 -4.01 16.19 -10.75
N GLU A 57 -3.34 16.37 -11.88
CA GLU A 57 -2.40 15.41 -12.49
C GLU A 57 -1.15 15.05 -11.65
N GLU A 58 -0.96 15.60 -10.44
CA GLU A 58 0.21 15.44 -9.59
C GLU A 58 -0.12 14.94 -8.17
N ILE A 59 0.68 13.98 -7.68
CA ILE A 59 0.60 13.44 -6.30
C ILE A 59 0.71 14.60 -5.30
N SER A 60 -0.30 14.77 -4.44
CA SER A 60 -0.29 15.86 -3.47
C SER A 60 0.82 15.66 -2.42
N GLN A 61 1.38 16.75 -1.90
CA GLN A 61 2.38 16.70 -0.82
C GLN A 61 1.85 15.97 0.42
N GLU A 62 0.56 16.10 0.70
CA GLU A 62 -0.13 15.35 1.76
C GLU A 62 -0.05 13.83 1.55
N LEU A 63 -0.25 13.37 0.31
CA LEU A 63 -0.22 11.96 -0.05
C LEU A 63 1.20 11.41 0.03
N LEU A 64 2.19 12.16 -0.47
CA LEU A 64 3.61 11.81 -0.34
C LEU A 64 4.01 11.66 1.13
N LYS A 65 3.59 12.61 1.97
CA LYS A 65 3.86 12.58 3.40
C LYS A 65 3.14 11.41 4.07
N ALA A 66 1.90 11.10 3.70
CA ALA A 66 1.19 9.95 4.25
C ALA A 66 1.89 8.62 3.91
N ILE A 67 2.43 8.48 2.69
CA ILE A 67 3.24 7.33 2.31
C ILE A 67 4.52 7.26 3.16
N GLU A 68 5.21 8.38 3.35
CA GLU A 68 6.46 8.43 4.13
C GLU A 68 6.24 8.15 5.62
N ASP A 69 5.14 8.66 6.18
CA ASP A 69 4.75 8.56 7.59
C ASP A 69 3.96 7.27 7.90
N SER A 70 4.03 6.26 7.03
CA SER A 70 3.36 4.96 7.20
C SER A 70 4.34 3.80 7.42
N LYS A 71 4.04 2.91 8.38
CA LYS A 71 4.86 1.70 8.64
C LYS A 71 4.72 0.64 7.55
N ILE A 72 3.49 0.43 7.08
CA ILE A 72 3.14 -0.61 6.11
C ILE A 72 2.37 0.05 4.96
N SER A 73 2.77 -0.21 3.72
CA SER A 73 1.99 0.12 2.53
C SER A 73 1.35 -1.14 1.97
N ILE A 74 0.02 -1.13 1.86
CA ILE A 74 -0.76 -2.17 1.20
C ILE A 74 -1.19 -1.66 -0.16
N ILE A 75 -0.90 -2.46 -1.19
CA ILE A 75 -1.24 -2.14 -2.57
C ILE A 75 -2.31 -3.12 -3.03
N VAL A 76 -3.53 -2.63 -3.24
CA VAL A 76 -4.64 -3.44 -3.77
C VAL A 76 -4.59 -3.40 -5.30
N PHE A 77 -3.93 -4.40 -5.88
CA PHE A 77 -3.94 -4.62 -7.32
C PHE A 77 -5.31 -5.15 -7.76
N SER A 78 -5.99 -4.37 -8.59
CA SER A 78 -7.28 -4.70 -9.20
C SER A 78 -7.21 -4.53 -10.72
N GLN A 79 -8.27 -4.93 -11.42
CA GLN A 79 -8.31 -5.04 -12.88
C GLN A 79 -7.84 -3.78 -13.63
N ASN A 80 -8.21 -2.58 -13.16
CA ASN A 80 -7.90 -1.32 -13.84
C ASN A 80 -6.77 -0.53 -13.17
N TYR A 81 -6.05 -1.11 -12.20
CA TYR A 81 -4.97 -0.41 -11.48
C TYR A 81 -3.92 0.18 -12.43
N ALA A 82 -3.45 -0.63 -13.39
CA ALA A 82 -2.43 -0.20 -14.36
C ALA A 82 -2.92 0.73 -15.48
N SER A 83 -4.20 1.10 -15.49
CA SER A 83 -4.73 2.15 -16.38
C SER A 83 -4.69 3.54 -15.75
N SER A 84 -4.42 3.63 -14.45
CA SER A 84 -4.34 4.88 -13.71
C SER A 84 -2.87 5.30 -13.58
N ARG A 85 -2.50 6.39 -14.27
CA ARG A 85 -1.17 7.02 -14.08
C ARG A 85 -0.92 7.31 -12.60
N TRP A 86 -1.94 7.80 -11.89
CA TRP A 86 -1.86 8.10 -10.47
C TRP A 86 -1.43 6.88 -9.66
N CYS A 87 -2.16 5.75 -9.78
CA CYS A 87 -1.80 4.51 -9.08
C CYS A 87 -0.36 4.05 -9.37
N LEU A 88 0.11 4.24 -10.61
CA LEU A 88 1.46 3.83 -11.01
C LEU A 88 2.55 4.76 -10.45
N ASP A 89 2.30 6.07 -10.43
CA ASP A 89 3.21 7.06 -9.83
C ASP A 89 3.26 6.87 -8.29
N GLU A 90 2.12 6.58 -7.65
CA GLU A 90 2.07 6.20 -6.23
C GLU A 90 2.89 4.94 -5.94
N LEU A 91 2.72 3.89 -6.74
CA LEU A 91 3.45 2.65 -6.59
C LEU A 91 4.97 2.86 -6.66
N VAL A 92 5.43 3.71 -7.57
CA VAL A 92 6.84 4.10 -7.67
C VAL A 92 7.29 4.77 -6.37
N LYS A 93 6.51 5.72 -5.84
CA LYS A 93 6.84 6.40 -4.58
C LYS A 93 6.88 5.44 -3.39
N ILE A 94 5.89 4.56 -3.24
CA ILE A 94 5.85 3.54 -2.19
C ILE A 94 7.11 2.68 -2.21
N LEU A 95 7.55 2.25 -3.39
CA LEU A 95 8.77 1.44 -3.53
C LEU A 95 10.07 2.23 -3.30
N GLN A 96 10.07 3.55 -3.49
CA GLN A 96 11.16 4.42 -3.06
C GLN A 96 11.20 4.52 -1.53
N CYS A 97 10.07 4.81 -0.89
CA CYS A 97 9.93 4.87 0.58
C CYS A 97 10.30 3.55 1.26
N ARG A 98 9.94 2.41 0.66
CA ARG A 98 10.40 1.08 1.10
C ARG A 98 11.92 0.98 1.19
N LYS A 99 12.64 1.55 0.24
CA LYS A 99 14.12 1.49 0.21
C LYS A 99 14.75 2.46 1.22
N SER A 100 14.15 3.64 1.42
CA SER A 100 14.72 4.69 2.28
C SER A 100 14.29 4.60 3.75
N ASN A 101 13.06 4.18 4.04
CA ASN A 101 12.42 4.30 5.36
C ASN A 101 12.12 2.94 6.01
N ARG A 102 12.67 1.83 5.51
CA ARG A 102 12.40 0.45 5.98
C ARG A 102 10.90 0.07 6.00
N GLN A 103 10.06 0.80 5.27
CA GLN A 103 8.62 0.54 5.18
C GLN A 103 8.35 -0.88 4.64
N THR A 104 7.40 -1.58 5.25
CA THR A 104 6.96 -2.88 4.73
C THR A 104 5.95 -2.67 3.61
N VAL A 105 6.08 -3.39 2.50
CA VAL A 105 5.14 -3.32 1.38
C VAL A 105 4.51 -4.68 1.15
N ARG A 106 3.18 -4.74 1.16
CA ARG A 106 2.40 -5.98 1.02
C ARG A 106 1.36 -5.84 -0.11
N PRO A 107 1.50 -6.55 -1.23
CA PRO A 107 0.49 -6.55 -2.28
C PRO A 107 -0.74 -7.38 -1.88
N VAL A 108 -1.92 -6.91 -2.28
CA VAL A 108 -3.18 -7.67 -2.31
C VAL A 108 -3.58 -7.80 -3.77
N PHE A 109 -3.68 -9.02 -4.26
CA PHE A 109 -4.14 -9.33 -5.62
C PHE A 109 -5.64 -9.58 -5.56
N TYR A 110 -6.44 -8.54 -5.81
CA TYR A 110 -7.90 -8.59 -5.73
C TYR A 110 -8.50 -8.90 -7.10
N LYS A 111 -8.95 -10.15 -7.28
CA LYS A 111 -9.56 -10.66 -8.53
C LYS A 111 -8.66 -10.47 -9.76
N VAL A 112 -7.35 -10.55 -9.57
CA VAL A 112 -6.33 -10.50 -10.62
C VAL A 112 -5.29 -11.58 -10.36
N ASP A 113 -4.68 -12.11 -11.42
CA ASP A 113 -3.57 -13.05 -11.29
C ASP A 113 -2.28 -12.29 -10.94
N PRO A 114 -1.54 -12.67 -9.88
CA PRO A 114 -0.24 -12.08 -9.55
C PRO A 114 0.75 -12.07 -10.73
N SER A 115 0.68 -13.09 -11.61
CA SER A 115 1.51 -13.18 -12.82
C SER A 115 1.17 -12.08 -13.82
N ASP A 116 -0.11 -11.73 -13.98
CA ASP A 116 -0.53 -10.63 -14.86
C ASP A 116 0.01 -9.29 -14.35
N VAL A 117 0.02 -9.07 -13.04
CA VAL A 117 0.64 -7.87 -12.44
C VAL A 117 2.16 -7.88 -12.68
N ARG A 118 2.82 -9.02 -12.44
CA ARG A 118 4.27 -9.15 -12.49
C ARG A 118 4.85 -8.98 -13.89
N HIS A 119 4.17 -9.51 -14.90
CA HIS A 119 4.62 -9.51 -16.28
C HIS A 119 3.86 -8.51 -17.16
N GLN A 120 2.93 -7.75 -16.57
CA GLN A 120 2.06 -6.80 -17.25
C GLN A 120 1.33 -7.44 -18.44
N THR A 121 0.72 -8.59 -18.21
CA THR A 121 -0.14 -9.31 -19.16
C THR A 121 -1.62 -9.11 -18.81
N GLY A 122 -2.54 -9.67 -19.62
CA GLY A 122 -3.98 -9.57 -19.37
C GLY A 122 -4.47 -8.13 -19.24
N ALA A 123 -5.24 -7.86 -18.18
CA ALA A 123 -5.78 -6.54 -17.89
C ALA A 123 -4.68 -5.48 -17.62
N PHE A 124 -3.56 -5.88 -17.02
CA PHE A 124 -2.44 -4.97 -16.75
C PHE A 124 -1.76 -4.56 -18.06
N GLY A 125 -1.53 -5.49 -18.98
CA GLY A 125 -0.99 -5.18 -20.31
C GLY A 125 -1.89 -4.23 -21.10
N ALA A 126 -3.20 -4.47 -21.08
CA ALA A 126 -4.18 -3.59 -21.71
C ALA A 126 -4.22 -2.19 -21.08
N GLY A 127 -4.08 -2.09 -19.75
CA GLY A 127 -3.96 -0.82 -19.03
C GLY A 127 -2.73 -0.02 -19.47
N PHE A 128 -1.58 -0.68 -19.60
CA PHE A 128 -0.35 -0.05 -20.10
C PHE A 128 -0.45 0.46 -21.52
N ALA A 129 -1.09 -0.30 -22.43
CA ALA A 129 -1.24 0.10 -23.82
C ALA A 129 -1.98 1.45 -23.93
N LYS A 130 -3.02 1.66 -23.11
CA LYS A 130 -3.75 2.94 -23.05
C LYS A 130 -2.87 4.11 -22.60
N LEU A 131 -1.91 3.88 -21.70
CA LEU A 131 -1.00 4.92 -21.21
C LEU A 131 0.12 5.25 -22.20
N ASP A 132 0.54 4.29 -23.02
CA ASP A 132 1.55 4.52 -24.08
C ASP A 132 1.02 5.45 -25.17
N GLU A 133 -0.27 5.34 -25.51
CA GLU A 133 -0.96 6.26 -26.43
C GLU A 133 -0.93 7.72 -25.94
N CYS A 134 -0.88 7.95 -24.62
CA CYS A 134 -0.84 9.27 -23.99
C CYS A 134 0.58 9.89 -23.90
N LYS A 135 1.59 9.32 -24.59
CA LYS A 135 2.98 9.82 -24.66
C LYS A 135 3.79 9.78 -23.36
N TYR A 136 3.43 8.96 -22.37
CA TYR A 136 4.21 8.82 -21.11
C TYR A 136 5.43 7.88 -21.23
N LYS A 137 6.11 7.86 -22.38
CA LYS A 137 7.13 6.86 -22.73
C LYS A 137 8.27 6.77 -21.71
N ASP A 138 8.67 7.90 -21.14
CA ASP A 138 9.77 7.97 -20.18
C ASP A 138 9.43 7.35 -18.82
N SER A 139 8.14 7.23 -18.48
CA SER A 139 7.67 6.66 -17.21
C SER A 139 7.31 5.18 -17.31
N LEU A 140 7.02 4.66 -18.52
CA LEU A 140 6.61 3.27 -18.73
C LEU A 140 7.60 2.26 -18.14
N GLY A 141 8.91 2.47 -18.35
CA GLY A 141 9.95 1.59 -17.81
C GLY A 141 9.95 1.56 -16.28
N LYS A 142 9.75 2.72 -15.64
CA LYS A 142 9.68 2.84 -14.17
C LYS A 142 8.45 2.14 -13.62
N TRP A 143 7.30 2.31 -14.25
CA TRP A 143 6.05 1.67 -13.83
C TRP A 143 6.09 0.14 -14.00
N LYS A 144 6.62 -0.37 -15.12
CA LYS A 144 6.82 -1.82 -15.31
C LYS A 144 7.71 -2.41 -14.23
N ALA A 145 8.86 -1.78 -13.97
CA ALA A 145 9.78 -2.22 -12.92
C ALA A 145 9.12 -2.19 -11.53
N ALA A 146 8.31 -1.16 -11.24
CA ALA A 146 7.59 -1.03 -9.98
C ALA A 146 6.56 -2.17 -9.80
N LEU A 147 5.73 -2.45 -10.80
CA LEU A 147 4.77 -3.54 -10.76
C LEU A 147 5.43 -4.90 -10.62
N SER A 148 6.44 -5.19 -11.44
CA SER A 148 7.18 -6.45 -11.33
C SER A 148 7.80 -6.62 -9.95
N LYS A 149 8.35 -5.53 -9.38
CA LYS A 149 8.95 -5.57 -8.04
C LYS A 149 7.91 -5.81 -6.95
N ALA A 150 6.80 -5.06 -6.96
CA ALA A 150 5.74 -5.17 -5.97
C ALA A 150 5.03 -6.54 -6.05
N ALA A 151 4.73 -7.03 -7.25
CA ALA A 151 4.11 -8.34 -7.46
C ALA A 151 5.03 -9.54 -7.16
N SER A 152 6.31 -9.28 -6.88
CA SER A 152 7.28 -10.27 -6.41
C SER A 152 7.42 -10.28 -4.89
N LEU A 153 6.70 -9.43 -4.17
CA LEU A 153 6.67 -9.42 -2.71
C LEU A 153 5.65 -10.41 -2.16
N SER A 154 5.87 -10.85 -0.92
CA SER A 154 4.88 -11.65 -0.20
C SER A 154 3.63 -10.83 0.09
N GLY A 155 2.47 -11.40 -0.18
CA GLY A 155 1.19 -10.72 -0.07
C GLY A 155 0.03 -11.70 -0.14
N TRP A 156 -1.18 -11.17 -0.35
CA TRP A 156 -2.40 -11.96 -0.30
C TRP A 156 -3.07 -12.02 -1.66
N THR A 157 -3.55 -13.19 -2.05
CA THR A 157 -4.29 -13.36 -3.30
C THR A 157 -5.74 -13.71 -2.98
N PHE A 158 -6.67 -12.89 -3.46
CA PHE A 158 -8.09 -13.19 -3.36
C PHE A 158 -8.46 -14.26 -4.39
N SER A 159 -8.99 -15.39 -3.92
CA SER A 159 -9.53 -16.44 -4.77
C SER A 159 -11.06 -16.34 -4.82
N HIS A 160 -11.66 -16.58 -5.98
CA HIS A 160 -13.13 -16.59 -6.13
C HIS A 160 -13.84 -17.62 -5.24
N ALA A 161 -13.13 -18.65 -4.76
CA ALA A 161 -13.67 -19.60 -3.79
C ALA A 161 -13.67 -19.08 -2.34
N LYS A 162 -12.95 -17.98 -2.05
CA LYS A 162 -12.88 -17.38 -0.71
C LYS A 162 -14.02 -16.38 -0.52
N ASN A 163 -14.57 -16.37 0.69
CA ASN A 163 -15.47 -15.30 1.13
C ASN A 163 -14.65 -14.03 1.41
N GLU A 164 -15.08 -12.89 0.85
CA GLU A 164 -14.37 -11.61 0.95
C GLU A 164 -14.17 -11.14 2.40
N SER A 165 -15.17 -11.29 3.28
CA SER A 165 -15.04 -10.86 4.68
C SER A 165 -14.04 -11.73 5.45
N LYS A 166 -13.99 -13.04 5.16
CA LYS A 166 -12.95 -13.93 5.71
C LYS A 166 -11.56 -13.52 5.23
N PHE A 167 -11.43 -13.17 3.96
CA PHE A 167 -10.17 -12.71 3.39
C PHE A 167 -9.69 -11.38 3.99
N ILE A 168 -10.61 -10.44 4.21
CA ILE A 168 -10.30 -9.18 4.91
C ILE A 168 -9.85 -9.47 6.34
N ASN A 169 -10.56 -10.34 7.07
CA ASN A 169 -10.17 -10.70 8.44
C ASN A 169 -8.80 -11.39 8.50
N GLU A 170 -8.47 -12.23 7.51
CA GLU A 170 -7.13 -12.85 7.35
C GLU A 170 -6.05 -11.76 7.27
N ILE A 171 -6.23 -10.78 6.37
CA ILE A 171 -5.29 -9.65 6.20
C ILE A 171 -5.15 -8.85 7.49
N VAL A 172 -6.27 -8.44 8.09
CA VAL A 172 -6.23 -7.55 9.26
C VAL A 172 -5.66 -8.23 10.50
N ASN A 173 -5.94 -9.52 10.72
CA ASN A 173 -5.33 -10.25 11.84
C ASN A 173 -3.81 -10.35 11.66
N GLU A 174 -3.32 -10.69 10.46
CA GLU A 174 -1.88 -10.77 10.21
C GLU A 174 -1.19 -9.41 10.36
N LEU A 175 -1.85 -8.31 9.95
CA LEU A 175 -1.33 -6.96 10.15
C LEU A 175 -1.33 -6.55 11.61
N SER A 176 -2.36 -6.91 12.37
CA SER A 176 -2.43 -6.66 13.81
C SER A 176 -1.24 -7.29 14.52
N ASP A 177 -0.90 -8.53 14.19
CA ASP A 177 0.26 -9.22 14.77
C ASP A 177 1.58 -8.53 14.38
N GLN A 178 1.72 -8.10 13.13
CA GLN A 178 2.92 -7.37 12.66
C GLN A 178 3.08 -6.02 13.36
N VAL A 179 2.00 -5.26 13.48
CA VAL A 179 2.00 -3.94 14.12
C VAL A 179 2.33 -4.06 15.60
N LEU A 180 1.72 -5.03 16.30
CA LEU A 180 2.00 -5.29 17.72
C LEU A 180 3.45 -5.73 17.94
N ASN A 181 3.99 -6.61 17.11
CA ASN A 181 5.38 -7.07 17.24
C ASN A 181 6.39 -5.94 16.96
N CYS A 182 6.10 -5.02 16.04
CA CYS A 182 6.94 -3.83 15.82
C CYS A 182 6.94 -2.85 17.01
N SER A 183 5.96 -2.89 17.90
CA SER A 183 5.98 -2.08 19.14
C SER A 183 6.83 -2.70 20.26
N TYR A 184 6.96 -4.02 20.33
CA TYR A 184 7.73 -4.69 21.40
C TYR A 184 9.25 -4.64 21.20
N ASP A 185 9.73 -4.59 19.96
CA ASP A 185 11.18 -4.48 19.65
C ASP A 185 11.77 -3.10 20.02
N LEU A 186 10.93 -2.11 20.34
CA LEU A 186 11.36 -0.77 20.77
C LEU A 186 11.46 -0.62 22.30
N ASP A 187 11.02 -1.61 23.07
CA ASP A 187 11.00 -1.58 24.55
C ASP A 187 12.13 -2.40 25.20
N VAL A 188 13.05 -2.99 24.42
CA VAL A 188 14.15 -3.86 24.92
C VAL A 188 15.54 -3.35 24.48
N ALA A 189 15.77 -2.03 24.52
CA ALA A 189 17.10 -1.43 24.36
C ALA A 189 17.45 -0.48 25.51
#